data_AF-A0A9E3TST2-F1
#
_entry.id   AF-A0A9E3TST2-F1
#
_cell.length_a   1.000
_cell.length_b   1.000
_cell.length_c   1.000
_cell.angle_alpha   90.00
_cell.angle_beta   90.00
_cell.angle_gamma   90.00
#
_symmetry.space_group_name_H-M   'P 1'
#
loop_
_entity.id
_entity.type
_entity.pdbx_description
1 polymer ?
#
loop_
_entity_poly.entity_id
_entity_poly.type
_entity_poly.pdbx_seq_one_letter_code
_entity_poly.pdbx_strand_id
1 'polypeptide(L)'
;MTTLNLNLSEELQQFVNGQAEAGQFEGAAAYVEALIERAKHGKEKLESLLIEGLDSGDPIPLDADEWSRIRAEVGQRLSNG
;
A
#
# COMPACT_ATOMS: atom_id res chain seq x y z
N MET A 1 -17.50 -17.16 -9.61
CA MET A 1 -17.82 -16.39 -8.40
C MET A 1 -18.08 -17.35 -7.27
N THR A 2 -17.53 -17.06 -6.09
CA THR A 2 -17.75 -17.83 -4.86
C THR A 2 -18.51 -16.93 -3.90
N THR A 3 -19.57 -17.43 -3.27
CA THR A 3 -20.37 -16.63 -2.34
C THR A 3 -19.78 -16.69 -0.94
N LEU A 4 -19.55 -15.52 -0.35
CA LEU A 4 -19.15 -15.36 1.06
C LEU A 4 -20.30 -14.65 1.80
N ASN A 5 -20.80 -15.26 2.88
CA ASN A 5 -21.79 -14.65 3.75
C ASN A 5 -21.09 -14.05 4.98
N LEU A 6 -21.35 -12.77 5.24
CA LEU A 6 -20.78 -12.03 6.37
C LEU A 6 -21.91 -11.38 7.16
N ASN A 7 -21.87 -11.51 8.48
CA ASN A 7 -22.75 -10.76 9.38
C ASN A 7 -21.97 -9.57 9.92
N LEU A 8 -22.52 -8.37 9.74
CA LEU A 8 -21.96 -7.13 10.26
C LEU A 8 -22.87 -6.57 11.34
N SER A 9 -22.30 -5.82 12.30
CA SER A 9 -23.12 -4.97 13.16
C SER A 9 -23.78 -3.87 12.33
N GLU A 10 -24.87 -3.31 12.83
CA GLU A 10 -25.58 -2.22 12.15
C GLU A 10 -24.66 -1.03 11.85
N GLU A 11 -23.80 -0.66 12.81
CA GLU A 11 -22.80 0.41 12.65
C GLU A 11 -21.83 0.12 11.50
N LEU A 12 -21.29 -1.10 11.42
CA LEU A 12 -20.38 -1.49 10.35
C LEU A 12 -21.09 -1.54 8.99
N GLN A 13 -22.35 -1.96 8.95
CA GLN A 13 -23.13 -1.95 7.72
C GLN A 13 -23.37 -0.53 7.20
N GLN A 14 -23.74 0.40 8.08
CA GLN A 14 -23.90 1.82 7.73
C GLN A 14 -22.58 2.43 7.24
N PHE A 15 -21.47 2.14 7.94
CA PHE A 15 -20.15 2.60 7.53
C PHE A 15 -19.78 2.10 6.13
N VAL A 16 -19.88 0.80 5.88
CA VAL A 16 -19.52 0.18 4.60
C VAL A 16 -20.40 0.71 3.45
N ASN A 17 -21.70 0.90 3.68
CA ASN A 17 -22.59 1.52 2.70
C ASN A 17 -22.17 2.95 2.37
N GLY A 18 -21.88 3.78 3.37
CA GLY A 18 -21.43 5.15 3.15
C GLY A 18 -20.10 5.23 2.40
N GLN A 19 -19.15 4.32 2.68
CA GLN A 19 -17.90 4.24 1.91
C GLN A 19 -18.13 3.77 0.48
N ALA A 20 -19.04 2.81 0.26
CA ALA A 20 -19.40 2.35 -1.07
C ALA A 20 -19.98 3.49 -1.91
N GLU A 21 -20.91 4.28 -1.36
CA GLU A 21 -21.48 5.45 -2.03
C GLU A 21 -20.42 6.51 -2.35
N ALA A 22 -19.58 6.87 -1.35
CA ALA A 22 -18.53 7.86 -1.53
C ALA A 22 -17.48 7.45 -2.57
N GLY A 23 -17.15 6.15 -2.62
CA GLY A 23 -16.24 5.56 -3.59
C GLY A 23 -16.88 5.17 -4.92
N GLN A 24 -18.18 5.44 -5.10
CA GLN A 24 -18.96 5.10 -6.31
C GLN A 24 -18.95 3.60 -6.65
N PHE A 25 -18.88 2.75 -5.63
CA PHE A 25 -18.99 1.30 -5.79
C PHE A 25 -20.45 0.89 -6.00
N GLU A 26 -20.67 -0.24 -6.67
CA GLU A 26 -22.00 -0.82 -6.92
C GLU A 26 -22.73 -1.26 -5.62
N GLY A 27 -22.01 -1.31 -4.49
CA GLY A 27 -22.57 -1.53 -3.17
C GLY A 27 -21.51 -1.98 -2.15
N ALA A 28 -21.98 -2.30 -0.94
CA ALA A 28 -21.14 -2.75 0.16
C ALA A 28 -20.26 -3.96 -0.19
N ALA A 29 -20.80 -4.95 -0.91
CA ALA A 29 -20.05 -6.15 -1.28
C ALA A 29 -18.87 -5.81 -2.22
N ALA A 30 -19.10 -4.98 -3.23
CA ALA A 30 -18.06 -4.53 -4.15
C ALA A 30 -16.98 -3.71 -3.43
N TYR A 31 -17.37 -2.86 -2.48
CA TYR A 31 -16.41 -2.12 -1.66
C TYR A 31 -15.56 -3.07 -0.78
N VAL A 32 -16.18 -4.05 -0.12
CA VAL A 32 -15.45 -5.04 0.70
C VAL A 32 -14.51 -5.89 -0.14
N GLU A 33 -14.93 -6.33 -1.33
CA GLU A 33 -14.06 -7.04 -2.27
C GLU A 33 -12.83 -6.21 -2.66
N ALA A 34 -13.03 -4.94 -3.03
CA ALA A 34 -11.94 -4.03 -3.34
C ALA A 34 -10.98 -3.80 -2.16
N LEU A 35 -11.48 -3.75 -0.92
CA LEU A 35 -10.63 -3.68 0.27
C LEU A 35 -9.76 -4.93 0.45
N ILE A 36 -10.33 -6.11 0.21
CA ILE A 36 -9.61 -7.38 0.30
C ILE A 36 -8.53 -7.45 -0.78
N GLU A 37 -8.86 -7.07 -2.01
CA GLU A 37 -7.88 -6.99 -3.12
C GLU A 37 -6.76 -6.02 -2.79
N ARG A 38 -7.08 -4.83 -2.27
CA ARG A 38 -6.08 -3.86 -1.83
C ARG A 38 -5.19 -4.40 -0.72
N ALA A 39 -5.74 -5.11 0.25
CA ALA A 39 -4.97 -5.73 1.32
C ALA A 39 -4.03 -6.82 0.78
N LYS A 40 -4.52 -7.66 -0.13
CA LYS A 40 -3.72 -8.69 -0.82
C LYS A 40 -2.57 -8.06 -1.61
N HIS A 41 -2.87 -7.08 -2.46
CA HIS A 41 -1.86 -6.39 -3.26
C HIS A 41 -0.86 -5.61 -2.40
N GLY A 42 -1.31 -4.98 -1.32
CA GLY A 42 -0.42 -4.29 -0.38
C GLY A 42 0.59 -5.26 0.25
N LYS A 43 0.12 -6.45 0.65
CA LYS A 43 1.00 -7.52 1.16
C LYS A 43 1.97 -8.02 0.10
N GLU A 44 1.49 -8.36 -1.10
CA GLU A 44 2.34 -8.82 -2.21
C GLU A 44 3.39 -7.78 -2.60
N LYS A 45 3.00 -6.49 -2.62
CA LYS A 45 3.92 -5.38 -2.90
C LYS A 45 5.00 -5.26 -1.82
N LEU A 46 4.63 -5.37 -0.55
CA LEU A 46 5.59 -5.35 0.57
C LEU A 46 6.57 -6.52 0.49
N GLU A 47 6.07 -7.73 0.25
CA GLU A 47 6.90 -8.93 0.09
C GLU A 47 7.88 -8.79 -1.09
N SER A 48 7.40 -8.26 -2.22
CA SER A 48 8.26 -7.97 -3.38
C SER A 48 9.35 -6.95 -3.06
N LEU A 49 9.04 -5.86 -2.36
CA LEU A 49 10.03 -4.84 -1.98
C LEU A 49 11.04 -5.37 -0.96
N LEU A 50 10.63 -6.28 -0.08
CA LEU A 50 11.53 -6.93 0.86
C LEU A 50 12.55 -7.81 0.13
N ILE A 51 12.10 -8.62 -0.84
CA ILE A 51 12.99 -9.44 -1.67
C ILE A 51 13.96 -8.53 -2.45
N GLU A 52 13.47 -7.47 -3.08
CA GLU A 52 14.31 -6.49 -3.78
C GLU A 52 15.39 -5.90 -2.85
N GLY A 53 15.03 -5.55 -1.62
CA GLY A 53 15.97 -5.06 -0.62
C GLY A 53 17.00 -6.10 -0.18
N LEU A 54 16.59 -7.36 0.00
CA LEU A 54 17.50 -8.46 0.34
C LEU A 54 18.47 -8.79 -0.81
N ASP A 55 18.01 -8.65 -2.05
CA ASP A 55 18.80 -8.90 -3.26
C ASP A 55 19.60 -7.65 -3.70
N SER A 56 19.47 -6.51 -3.00
CA SER A 56 20.10 -5.23 -3.37
C SER A 56 21.61 -5.17 -3.13
N GLY A 57 22.20 -6.23 -2.58
CA GLY A 57 23.62 -6.34 -2.26
C GLY A 57 23.90 -6.21 -0.77
N ASP A 58 25.19 -6.05 -0.43
CA ASP A 58 25.60 -6.01 0.97
C ASP A 58 25.11 -4.72 1.65
N PRO A 59 24.51 -4.81 2.86
CA PRO A 59 24.06 -3.63 3.57
C PRO A 59 25.25 -2.78 4.01
N ILE A 60 25.15 -1.47 3.80
CA ILE A 60 26.12 -0.49 4.28
C ILE A 60 25.58 0.28 5.49
N PRO A 61 26.43 0.68 6.45
CA PRO A 61 26.03 1.59 7.50
C PRO A 61 25.59 2.96 6.93
N LEU A 62 24.42 3.45 7.32
CA LEU A 62 23.94 4.78 6.97
C LEU A 62 24.23 5.78 8.08
N ASP A 63 25.45 6.30 8.11
CA ASP A 63 25.88 7.34 9.03
C ASP A 63 25.59 8.77 8.51
N ALA A 64 25.96 9.78 9.30
CA ALA A 64 25.68 11.18 8.99
C ALA A 64 26.35 11.66 7.68
N ASP A 65 27.53 11.14 7.37
CA ASP A 65 28.28 11.50 6.16
C ASP A 65 27.63 10.87 4.94
N GLU A 66 27.24 9.60 5.04
CA GLU A 66 26.57 8.87 3.95
C GLU A 66 25.21 9.50 3.63
N TRP A 67 24.42 9.85 4.64
CA TRP A 67 23.17 10.60 4.45
C TRP A 67 23.38 11.96 3.78
N SER A 68 24.51 12.63 4.07
CA SER A 68 24.83 13.92 3.45
C SER A 68 25.21 13.78 1.98
N ARG A 69 25.91 12.69 1.60
CA ARG A 69 26.19 12.36 0.19
C ARG A 69 24.91 12.06 -0.58
N ILE A 70 24.03 11.21 -0.04
CA ILE A 70 22.75 10.85 -0.67
C ILE A 70 21.93 12.12 -0.97
N ARG A 71 21.81 13.04 0.01
CA ARG A 71 21.07 14.29 -0.19
C ARG A 71 21.70 15.19 -1.26
N ALA A 72 23.03 15.30 -1.28
CA ALA A 72 23.73 16.09 -2.29
C ALA A 72 23.52 15.53 -3.70
N GLU A 73 23.57 14.19 -3.84
CA GLU A 73 23.33 13.51 -5.11
C GLU A 73 21.90 13.73 -5.61
N VAL A 74 20.89 13.54 -4.74
CA VAL A 74 19.48 13.79 -5.09
C VAL A 74 19.29 15.25 -5.53
N GLY A 75 19.90 16.20 -4.82
CA GLY A 75 19.87 17.61 -5.18
C GLY A 75 20.43 17.88 -6.59
N GLN A 76 21.56 17.26 -6.95
CA GLN A 76 22.16 17.39 -8.28
C GLN A 76 21.29 16.78 -9.39
N ARG A 77 20.66 15.63 -9.13
CA ARG A 77 19.76 14.98 -10.10
C ARG A 77 18.53 15.84 -10.39
N LEU A 78 17.99 16.48 -9.36
CA LEU A 78 16.84 17.38 -9.48
C LEU A 78 17.18 18.73 -10.15
N SER A 79 18.42 19.21 -10.07
CA SER A 79 18.84 20.45 -10.75
C SER A 79 19.21 20.25 -12.23
N ASN A 80 19.47 19.00 -12.64
CA ASN A 80 19.91 18.64 -13.98
C ASN A 80 18.78 18.05 -14.87
N GLY A 81 17.55 17.96 -14.37
CA GLY A 81 16.36 17.53 -15.11
C GLY A 81 15.36 18.66 -15.26
#